data_AF-X1UXI1-F1
#
_entry.id   AF-X1UXI1-F1
#
_cell.length_a   1.000
_cell.length_b   1.000
_cell.length_c   1.000
_cell.angle_alpha   90.00
_cell.angle_beta   90.00
_cell.angle_gamma   90.00
#
_symmetry.space_group_name_H-M   'P 1'
#
loop_
_entity.id
_entity.type
_entity.pdbx_description
1 polymer ?
#
loop_
_entity_poly.entity_id
_entity_poly.type
_entity_poly.pdbx_seq_one_letter_code
_entity_poly.pdbx_strand_id
1 'polypeptide(L)'
;DSIHYAKRIQTAILPPDRYVNNLLKNNFILYLPKDIVSGDFYWVDKKEDLIMIAAVDCTGHGVPGAFMSIVGFNQLNYAVNVKKARKASDILNELNFGVTKTLREDQGPTSIRDGMDLALCTIDLKKKKLQYAGALNPLILITDGELIQYKGDKMPIGTSIQGESSKYNNHLI
;
A
#
# COMPACT_ATOMS: atom_id res chain seq x y z
N ASP A 1 4.81 23.43 16.71
CA ASP A 1 3.90 23.83 15.61
C ASP A 1 4.11 23.11 14.27
N SER A 2 5.32 23.07 13.71
CA SER A 2 5.56 22.45 12.39
C SER A 2 5.21 20.95 12.30
N ILE A 3 5.41 20.18 13.38
CA ILE A 3 5.10 18.74 13.40
C ILE A 3 3.59 18.45 13.45
N HIS A 4 2.80 19.31 14.12
CA HIS A 4 1.35 19.20 14.11
C HIS A 4 0.77 19.60 12.75
N TYR A 5 1.40 20.54 12.05
CA TYR A 5 1.07 20.84 10.67
C TYR A 5 1.38 19.66 9.74
N ALA A 6 2.54 19.01 9.89
CA ALA A 6 2.86 17.78 9.16
C ALA A 6 1.85 16.67 9.42
N LYS A 7 1.40 16.49 10.67
CA LYS A 7 0.31 15.55 11.01
C LYS A 7 -0.99 15.87 10.26
N ARG A 8 -1.35 17.15 10.14
CA ARG A 8 -2.56 17.55 9.38
C ARG A 8 -2.43 17.18 7.90
N ILE A 9 -1.27 17.40 7.30
CA ILE A 9 -1.01 17.00 5.91
C ILE A 9 -1.11 15.48 5.77
N GLN A 10 -0.43 14.73 6.63
CA GLN A 10 -0.46 13.27 6.58
C GLN A 10 -1.87 12.72 6.79
N THR A 11 -2.62 13.26 7.77
CA THR A 11 -4.00 12.82 8.02
C THR A 11 -4.90 13.09 6.82
N ALA A 12 -4.64 14.15 6.05
CA ALA A 12 -5.43 14.50 4.88
C ALA A 12 -5.26 13.52 3.70
N ILE A 13 -4.21 12.69 3.67
CA ILE A 13 -4.05 11.65 2.64
C ILE A 13 -4.86 10.38 2.98
N LEU A 14 -5.20 10.18 4.25
CA LEU A 14 -5.95 9.00 4.69
C LEU A 14 -7.40 9.10 4.19
N PRO A 15 -7.99 7.98 3.73
CA PRO A 15 -9.37 7.99 3.28
C PRO A 15 -10.30 8.27 4.48
N PRO A 16 -11.26 9.20 4.35
CA PRO A 16 -12.19 9.50 5.44
C PRO A 16 -13.03 8.28 5.85
N ASP A 17 -13.30 8.08 7.13
CA ASP A 17 -14.08 6.94 7.64
C ASP A 17 -15.42 6.78 6.93
N ARG A 18 -16.13 7.89 6.68
CA ARG A 18 -17.39 7.90 5.92
C ARG A 18 -17.26 7.29 4.53
N TYR A 19 -16.12 7.50 3.86
CA TYR A 19 -15.85 6.93 2.54
C TYR A 19 -15.65 5.42 2.65
N VAL A 20 -14.82 4.97 3.59
CA VAL A 20 -14.57 3.55 3.83
C VAL A 20 -15.85 2.81 4.22
N ASN A 21 -16.63 3.36 5.15
CA ASN A 21 -17.89 2.76 5.63
C ASN A 21 -18.96 2.66 4.52
N ASN A 22 -18.97 3.60 3.58
CA ASN A 22 -19.87 3.54 2.42
C ASN A 22 -19.47 2.44 1.42
N LEU A 23 -18.18 2.09 1.35
CA LEU A 23 -17.66 1.05 0.46
C LEU A 23 -17.74 -0.35 1.08
N LEU A 24 -17.44 -0.45 2.38
CA LEU A 24 -17.32 -1.71 3.11
C LEU A 24 -18.23 -1.65 4.35
N LYS A 25 -19.39 -2.31 4.32
CA LYS A 25 -20.38 -2.20 5.40
C LYS A 25 -19.92 -2.75 6.76
N ASN A 26 -19.08 -3.78 6.77
CA ASN A 26 -18.58 -4.43 7.97
C ASN A 26 -17.06 -4.34 7.97
N ASN A 27 -16.53 -3.20 8.40
CA ASN A 27 -15.09 -2.94 8.43
C ASN A 27 -14.68 -2.31 9.76
N PHE A 28 -13.40 -2.43 10.07
CA PHE A 28 -12.73 -1.60 11.07
C PHE A 28 -11.31 -1.29 10.59
N ILE A 29 -10.75 -0.19 11.09
CA ILE A 29 -9.36 0.20 10.85
C ILE A 29 -8.69 0.36 12.21
N LEU A 30 -7.59 -0.36 12.41
CA LEU A 30 -6.74 -0.17 13.58
C LEU A 30 -5.48 0.59 13.15
N TYR A 31 -5.40 1.87 13.52
CA TYR A 31 -4.27 2.73 13.17
C TYR A 31 -3.72 3.42 14.42
N LEU A 32 -2.57 2.93 14.91
CA LEU A 32 -1.95 3.34 16.17
C LEU A 32 -0.50 3.79 15.95
N PRO A 33 -0.28 5.00 15.38
CA PRO A 33 1.07 5.49 15.10
C PRO A 33 1.86 5.72 16.38
N LYS A 34 3.16 5.36 16.36
CA LYS A 34 4.08 5.54 17.49
C LYS A 34 4.34 7.02 17.82
N ASP A 35 4.54 7.83 16.78
CA ASP A 35 4.88 9.25 16.87
C ASP A 35 3.74 10.14 16.32
N ILE A 36 3.90 11.47 16.40
CA ILE A 36 2.92 12.45 15.90
C ILE A 36 2.64 12.28 14.40
N VAL A 37 3.62 11.80 13.64
CA VAL A 37 3.53 11.43 12.23
C VAL A 37 4.12 10.04 12.02
N SER A 38 3.62 9.30 11.04
CA SER A 38 3.90 7.87 10.85
C SER A 38 4.60 7.57 9.53
N GLY A 39 5.34 6.47 9.43
CA GLY A 39 5.63 5.84 8.12
C GLY A 39 4.39 5.15 7.56
N ASP A 40 3.61 4.57 8.46
CA ASP A 40 2.49 3.72 8.13
C ASP A 40 1.28 4.52 7.68
N PHE A 41 0.54 3.97 6.72
CA PHE A 41 -0.75 4.48 6.29
C PHE A 41 -1.63 3.36 5.74
N TYR A 42 -2.93 3.61 5.67
CA TYR A 42 -3.87 2.78 4.95
C TYR A 42 -4.41 3.55 3.75
N TRP A 43 -4.73 2.81 2.69
CA TRP A 43 -5.20 3.38 1.44
C TRP A 43 -6.44 2.62 0.97
N VAL A 44 -7.42 3.35 0.46
CA VAL A 44 -8.66 2.82 -0.06
C VAL A 44 -9.05 3.63 -1.28
N ASP A 45 -9.33 2.97 -2.39
CA ASP A 45 -9.90 3.58 -3.59
C ASP A 45 -10.92 2.64 -4.22
N LYS A 46 -11.83 3.20 -5.01
CA LYS A 46 -12.81 2.46 -5.79
C LYS A 46 -12.72 2.88 -7.25
N LYS A 47 -12.60 1.90 -8.14
CA LYS A 47 -12.75 2.09 -9.58
C LYS A 47 -13.73 1.07 -10.12
N GLU A 48 -14.73 1.55 -10.84
CA GLU A 48 -15.79 0.70 -11.38
C GLU A 48 -16.45 -0.12 -10.25
N ASP A 49 -16.41 -1.44 -10.35
CA ASP A 49 -16.94 -2.38 -9.35
C ASP A 49 -15.88 -2.93 -8.39
N LEU A 50 -14.64 -2.43 -8.49
CA LEU A 50 -13.51 -2.89 -7.70
C LEU A 50 -13.20 -1.92 -6.56
N ILE A 51 -13.15 -2.44 -5.35
CA ILE A 51 -12.64 -1.76 -4.17
C ILE A 51 -11.22 -2.23 -3.95
N MET A 52 -10.27 -1.31 -3.88
CA MET A 52 -8.87 -1.62 -3.64
C MET A 52 -8.50 -1.06 -2.27
N ILE A 53 -7.85 -1.89 -1.45
CA ILE A 53 -7.42 -1.53 -0.09
C ILE A 53 -5.98 -1.94 0.13
N ALA A 54 -5.23 -1.16 0.89
CA ALA A 54 -3.88 -1.49 1.30
C ALA A 54 -3.59 -1.03 2.73
N ALA A 55 -2.81 -1.84 3.45
CA ALA A 55 -2.15 -1.46 4.69
C ALA A 55 -0.63 -1.43 4.41
N VAL A 56 0.00 -0.29 4.68
CA VAL A 56 1.38 0.01 4.24
C VAL A 56 2.21 0.42 5.44
N ASP A 57 3.36 -0.22 5.60
CA ASP A 57 4.40 0.06 6.59
C ASP A 57 5.63 0.58 5.82
N CYS A 58 5.97 1.85 6.01
CA CYS A 58 7.09 2.47 5.31
C CYS A 58 8.34 2.45 6.20
N THR A 59 9.51 2.34 5.58
CA THR A 59 10.78 2.47 6.30
C THR A 59 10.87 3.81 7.03
N GLY A 60 11.30 3.75 8.29
CA GLY A 60 11.51 4.93 9.14
C GLY A 60 10.26 5.34 9.93
N HIS A 61 10.43 6.30 10.83
CA HIS A 61 9.34 6.87 11.63
C HIS A 61 9.55 8.37 11.78
N GLY A 62 8.56 9.08 12.32
CA GLY A 62 8.62 10.53 12.40
C GLY A 62 8.62 11.16 11.00
N VAL A 63 9.35 12.27 10.85
CA VAL A 63 9.30 13.10 9.62
C VAL A 63 9.74 12.34 8.35
N PRO A 64 10.86 11.57 8.33
CA PRO A 64 11.23 10.79 7.15
C PRO A 64 10.17 9.76 6.74
N GLY A 65 9.62 9.02 7.72
CA GLY A 65 8.52 8.08 7.47
C GLY A 65 7.29 8.79 6.90
N ALA A 66 6.97 9.98 7.40
CA ALA A 66 5.84 10.76 6.87
C ALA A 66 6.02 11.13 5.39
N PHE A 67 7.22 11.51 4.96
CA PHE A 67 7.49 11.74 3.54
C PHE A 67 7.37 10.46 2.72
N MET A 68 7.86 9.33 3.23
CA MET A 68 7.70 8.03 2.57
C MET A 68 6.24 7.64 2.40
N SER A 69 5.39 7.89 3.40
CA SER A 69 3.95 7.65 3.32
C SER A 69 3.28 8.44 2.18
N ILE A 70 3.69 9.70 1.97
CA ILE A 70 3.18 10.56 0.89
C ILE A 70 3.65 10.05 -0.48
N VAL A 71 4.91 9.63 -0.59
CA VAL A 71 5.44 9.01 -1.82
C VAL A 71 4.65 7.76 -2.16
N GLY A 72 4.50 6.83 -1.20
CA GLY A 72 3.73 5.60 -1.40
C GLY A 72 2.28 5.85 -1.79
N PHE A 73 1.60 6.77 -1.09
CA PHE A 73 0.23 7.18 -1.39
C PHE A 73 0.08 7.70 -2.82
N ASN A 74 0.96 8.61 -3.24
CA ASN A 74 0.91 9.18 -4.58
C ASN A 74 1.18 8.12 -5.66
N GLN A 75 2.09 7.18 -5.41
CA GLN A 75 2.40 6.11 -6.37
C GLN A 75 1.27 5.07 -6.46
N LEU A 76 0.58 4.75 -5.37
CA LEU A 76 -0.65 3.95 -5.40
C LEU A 76 -1.73 4.62 -6.25
N ASN A 77 -1.95 5.92 -6.04
CA ASN A 77 -2.89 6.69 -6.84
C ASN A 77 -2.48 6.74 -8.32
N TYR A 78 -1.19 6.88 -8.62
CA TYR A 78 -0.69 6.87 -10.00
C TYR A 78 -0.92 5.52 -10.68
N ALA A 79 -0.60 4.41 -9.99
CA ALA A 79 -0.83 3.05 -10.49
C ALA A 79 -2.31 2.82 -10.85
N VAL A 80 -3.23 3.28 -10.00
CA VAL A 80 -4.67 3.03 -10.19
C VAL A 80 -5.33 4.03 -11.14
N ASN A 81 -5.00 5.31 -11.05
CA ASN A 81 -5.67 6.36 -11.82
C ASN A 81 -5.05 6.58 -13.20
N VAL A 82 -3.72 6.53 -13.29
CA VAL A 82 -3.00 6.83 -14.55
C VAL A 82 -2.67 5.56 -15.30
N LYS A 83 -2.05 4.58 -14.64
CA LYS A 83 -1.71 3.28 -15.24
C LYS A 83 -2.91 2.35 -15.38
N LYS A 84 -4.03 2.70 -14.73
CA LYS A 84 -5.29 1.94 -14.75
C LYS A 84 -5.10 0.49 -14.28
N ALA A 85 -4.12 0.24 -13.42
CA ALA A 85 -3.93 -1.07 -12.82
C ALA A 85 -5.16 -1.42 -11.96
N ARG A 86 -5.56 -2.70 -11.98
CA ARG A 86 -6.70 -3.25 -11.23
C ARG A 86 -6.34 -4.53 -10.49
N LYS A 87 -5.51 -5.37 -11.10
CA LYS A 87 -4.97 -6.59 -10.47
C LYS A 87 -4.01 -6.21 -9.35
N ALA A 88 -4.09 -6.89 -8.21
CA ALA A 88 -3.33 -6.53 -7.01
C ALA A 88 -1.81 -6.56 -7.26
N SER A 89 -1.30 -7.60 -7.92
CA SER A 89 0.12 -7.69 -8.29
C SER A 89 0.57 -6.55 -9.20
N ASP A 90 -0.27 -6.13 -10.14
CA ASP A 90 0.08 -5.11 -11.12
C ASP A 90 0.18 -3.74 -10.47
N ILE A 91 -0.69 -3.46 -9.48
CA ILE A 91 -0.59 -2.26 -8.65
C ILE A 91 0.72 -2.25 -7.87
N LEU A 92 1.13 -3.37 -7.26
CA LEU A 92 2.42 -3.47 -6.55
C LEU A 92 3.62 -3.31 -7.49
N ASN A 93 3.56 -3.87 -8.70
CA ASN A 93 4.63 -3.72 -9.68
C ASN A 93 4.81 -2.25 -10.10
N GLU A 94 3.71 -1.55 -10.38
CA GLU A 94 3.74 -0.11 -10.71
C GLU A 94 4.17 0.74 -9.51
N LEU A 95 3.70 0.40 -8.30
CA LEU A 95 4.14 1.04 -7.06
C LEU A 95 5.65 0.88 -6.87
N ASN A 96 6.18 -0.34 -7.03
CA ASN A 96 7.62 -0.60 -6.91
C ASN A 96 8.43 0.20 -7.92
N PHE A 97 7.99 0.20 -9.17
CA PHE A 97 8.63 0.98 -10.22
C PHE A 97 8.63 2.48 -9.88
N GLY A 98 7.48 3.03 -9.48
CA GLY A 98 7.32 4.45 -9.16
C GLY A 98 8.14 4.88 -7.94
N VAL A 99 8.12 4.10 -6.86
CA VAL A 99 8.91 4.37 -5.65
C VAL A 99 10.41 4.26 -5.94
N THR A 100 10.84 3.19 -6.60
CA THR A 100 12.26 3.00 -6.96
C THR A 100 12.75 4.16 -7.84
N LYS A 101 11.96 4.57 -8.83
CA LYS A 101 12.30 5.72 -9.67
C LYS A 101 12.39 7.01 -8.84
N THR A 102 11.44 7.25 -7.94
CA THR A 102 11.42 8.47 -7.11
C THR A 102 12.63 8.57 -6.18
N LEU A 103 13.09 7.45 -5.62
CA LEU A 103 14.13 7.43 -4.57
C LEU A 103 15.55 7.16 -5.09
N ARG A 104 15.68 6.60 -6.30
CA ARG A 104 16.96 6.06 -6.82
C ARG A 104 17.27 6.51 -8.25
N GLU A 105 16.68 7.63 -8.69
CA GLU A 105 16.93 8.20 -10.02
C GLU A 105 18.41 8.54 -10.24
N ASP A 106 19.12 8.92 -9.17
CA ASP A 106 20.57 9.15 -9.16
C ASP A 106 21.28 8.03 -8.40
N GLN A 107 22.06 7.18 -9.09
CA GLN A 107 22.91 6.13 -8.51
C GLN A 107 24.14 6.71 -7.78
N GLY A 108 23.97 7.89 -7.18
CA GLY A 108 25.00 8.60 -6.44
C GLY A 108 25.04 8.23 -4.96
N PRO A 109 25.98 8.84 -4.19
CA PRO A 109 26.12 8.63 -2.75
C PRO A 109 24.91 9.07 -1.91
N THR A 110 23.96 9.81 -2.52
CA THR A 110 22.69 10.28 -1.93
C THR A 110 21.52 9.33 -2.16
N SER A 111 21.72 8.16 -2.78
CA SER A 111 20.65 7.20 -3.05
C SER A 111 19.99 6.71 -1.76
N ILE A 112 18.67 6.85 -1.70
CA ILE A 112 17.87 6.49 -0.53
C ILE A 112 17.53 4.99 -0.60
N ARG A 113 17.81 4.27 0.49
CA ARG A 113 17.55 2.82 0.60
C ARG A 113 16.20 2.48 1.22
N ASP A 114 15.38 3.49 1.49
CA ASP A 114 14.04 3.35 2.06
C ASP A 114 13.08 2.63 1.10
N GLY A 115 12.09 1.97 1.68
CA GLY A 115 11.08 1.21 0.99
C GLY A 115 9.79 1.12 1.79
N MET A 116 8.95 0.13 1.45
CA MET A 116 7.74 -0.16 2.20
C MET A 116 7.31 -1.62 2.06
N ASP A 117 6.69 -2.11 3.11
CA ASP A 117 6.07 -3.42 3.21
C ASP A 117 4.55 -3.19 3.19
N LEU A 118 3.81 -4.01 2.48
CA LEU A 118 2.36 -3.83 2.40
C LEU A 118 1.61 -5.10 2.03
N ALA A 119 0.35 -5.12 2.42
CA ALA A 119 -0.65 -6.05 1.91
C ALA A 119 -1.68 -5.25 1.09
N LEU A 120 -1.95 -5.68 -0.13
CA LEU A 120 -2.91 -5.04 -1.02
C LEU A 120 -3.96 -6.04 -1.50
N CYS A 121 -5.22 -5.62 -1.43
CA CYS A 121 -6.36 -6.38 -1.90
C CYS A 121 -7.15 -5.61 -2.97
N THR A 122 -7.57 -6.30 -4.02
CA THR A 122 -8.61 -5.84 -4.95
C THR A 122 -9.84 -6.71 -4.79
N ILE A 123 -10.98 -6.12 -4.46
CA ILE A 123 -12.21 -6.78 -4.09
C ILE A 123 -13.30 -6.49 -5.13
N ASP A 124 -13.83 -7.53 -5.76
CA ASP A 124 -15.04 -7.47 -6.58
C ASP A 124 -16.23 -8.00 -5.76
N LEU A 125 -17.02 -7.09 -5.20
CA LEU A 125 -18.16 -7.45 -4.36
C LEU A 125 -19.30 -8.11 -5.17
N LYS A 126 -19.41 -7.82 -6.47
CA LYS A 126 -20.46 -8.40 -7.32
C LYS A 126 -20.14 -9.86 -7.64
N LYS A 127 -18.88 -10.14 -7.98
CA LYS A 127 -18.41 -11.50 -8.30
C LYS A 127 -17.97 -12.29 -7.08
N LYS A 128 -17.91 -11.66 -5.90
CA LYS A 128 -17.37 -12.21 -4.66
C LYS A 128 -15.96 -12.78 -4.86
N LYS A 129 -15.09 -12.00 -5.51
CA LYS A 129 -13.70 -12.38 -5.75
C LYS A 129 -12.77 -11.42 -5.04
N LEU A 130 -11.74 -11.98 -4.42
CA LEU A 130 -10.67 -11.24 -3.78
C LEU A 130 -9.36 -11.54 -4.52
N GLN A 131 -8.65 -10.50 -4.89
CA GLN A 131 -7.27 -10.62 -5.34
C GLN A 131 -6.38 -10.05 -4.24
N TYR A 132 -5.29 -10.75 -3.95
CA TYR A 132 -4.32 -10.33 -2.97
C TYR A 132 -2.92 -10.41 -3.53
N ALA A 133 -2.11 -9.43 -3.20
CA ALA A 133 -0.67 -9.45 -3.39
C ALA A 133 -0.02 -8.65 -2.25
N GLY A 134 1.17 -9.06 -1.82
CA GLY A 134 1.85 -8.42 -0.69
C GLY A 134 3.34 -8.37 -0.86
N ALA A 135 3.95 -7.34 -0.30
CA ALA A 135 5.39 -7.18 -0.13
C ALA A 135 5.70 -7.37 1.36
N LEU A 136 6.31 -8.50 1.71
CA LEU A 136 6.67 -8.95 3.07
C LEU A 136 5.52 -9.16 4.08
N ASN A 137 4.42 -8.43 3.95
CA ASN A 137 3.25 -8.55 4.80
C ASN A 137 2.24 -9.58 4.25
N PRO A 138 1.68 -10.46 5.09
CA PRO A 138 0.69 -11.45 4.67
C PRO A 138 -0.76 -10.92 4.71
N LEU A 139 -1.66 -11.62 4.02
CA LEU A 139 -3.10 -11.54 4.25
C LEU A 139 -3.55 -12.70 5.15
N ILE A 140 -4.32 -12.38 6.17
CA ILE A 140 -5.01 -13.36 7.02
C ILE A 140 -6.50 -13.39 6.63
N LEU A 141 -6.97 -14.55 6.22
CA LEU A 141 -8.37 -14.83 5.94
C LEU A 141 -8.90 -15.79 7.00
N ILE A 142 -10.00 -15.43 7.66
CA ILE A 142 -10.68 -16.30 8.62
C ILE A 142 -12.07 -16.63 8.05
N THR A 143 -12.34 -17.89 7.78
CA THR A 143 -13.62 -18.39 7.26
C THR A 143 -13.95 -19.74 7.88
N ASP A 144 -15.21 -19.95 8.25
CA ASP A 144 -15.69 -21.23 8.81
C ASP A 144 -14.90 -21.75 10.03
N GLY A 145 -14.33 -20.82 10.81
CA GLY A 145 -13.48 -21.13 11.97
C GLY A 145 -12.03 -21.49 11.63
N GLU A 146 -11.65 -21.48 10.35
CA GLU A 146 -10.30 -21.75 9.88
C GLU A 146 -9.53 -20.45 9.60
N LEU A 147 -8.24 -20.43 9.92
CA LEU A 147 -7.32 -19.34 9.59
C LEU A 147 -6.45 -19.76 8.41
N ILE A 148 -6.54 -19.01 7.32
CA ILE A 148 -5.74 -19.18 6.11
C ILE A 148 -4.83 -17.97 5.97
N GLN A 149 -3.53 -18.20 5.85
CA GLN A 149 -2.54 -17.16 5.63
C GLN A 149 -2.00 -17.21 4.20
N TYR A 150 -2.17 -16.12 3.45
CA TYR A 150 -1.55 -15.90 2.15
C TYR A 150 -0.26 -15.10 2.36
N LYS A 151 0.89 -15.72 2.06
CA LYS A 151 2.19 -15.08 2.24
C LYS A 151 2.38 -13.97 1.22
N GLY A 152 2.93 -12.84 1.65
CA GLY A 152 3.49 -11.84 0.73
C GLY A 152 4.80 -12.34 0.12
N ASP A 153 5.20 -11.72 -0.98
CA ASP A 153 6.50 -11.95 -1.59
C ASP A 153 7.62 -11.49 -0.66
N LYS A 154 8.75 -12.22 -0.68
CA LYS A 154 9.92 -11.93 0.16
C LYS A 154 10.77 -10.78 -0.38
N MET A 155 10.12 -9.73 -0.86
CA MET A 155 10.76 -8.52 -1.38
C MET A 155 9.94 -7.29 -0.98
N PRO A 156 10.59 -6.21 -0.51
CA PRO A 156 9.92 -4.95 -0.22
C PRO A 156 9.74 -4.11 -1.49
N ILE A 157 8.82 -3.15 -1.41
CA ILE A 157 8.73 -2.06 -2.39
C ILE A 157 9.93 -1.13 -2.27
N GLY A 158 10.37 -0.56 -3.39
CA GLY A 158 11.46 0.41 -3.47
C GLY A 158 12.82 -0.23 -3.78
N THR A 159 12.85 -1.50 -4.18
CA THR A 159 14.08 -2.18 -4.59
C THR A 159 14.20 -2.27 -6.10
N SER A 160 15.43 -2.07 -6.59
CA SER A 160 15.79 -2.23 -8.00
C SER A 160 15.69 -3.70 -8.40
N ILE A 161 14.65 -4.02 -9.16
CA ILE A 161 14.44 -5.35 -9.73
C ILE A 161 15.39 -5.52 -10.92
N GLN A 162 16.35 -6.44 -10.83
CA GLN A 162 17.09 -6.92 -12.00
C GLN A 162 16.34 -8.13 -12.61
N GLY A 163 15.85 -7.98 -13.85
CA GLY A 163 15.29 -9.07 -14.67
C GLY A 163 13.76 -9.28 -14.57
N GLU A 164 13.20 -10.00 -15.54
CA GLU A 164 11.75 -10.29 -15.68
C GLU A 164 11.17 -11.15 -14.52
N SER A 165 12.02 -11.80 -13.72
CA SER A 165 11.64 -12.77 -12.68
C SER A 165 11.24 -12.17 -11.33
N SER A 166 11.12 -10.86 -11.18
CA SER A 166 10.82 -10.22 -9.87
C SER A 166 9.50 -9.46 -9.85
N LYS A 167 8.45 -10.03 -10.45
CA LYS A 167 7.09 -9.50 -10.31
C LYS A 167 6.43 -10.03 -9.04
N TYR A 168 5.57 -9.22 -8.44
CA TYR A 168 4.74 -9.66 -7.31
C TYR A 168 3.75 -10.74 -7.76
N ASN A 169 3.54 -11.73 -6.89
CA ASN A 169 2.58 -12.80 -7.10
C ASN A 169 1.16 -12.33 -6.80
N ASN A 170 0.19 -12.86 -7.53
CA ASN A 170 -1.22 -12.55 -7.32
C ASN A 170 -1.97 -13.80 -6.87
N HIS A 171 -2.48 -13.76 -5.66
CA HIS A 171 -3.42 -14.75 -5.14
C HIS A 171 -4.83 -14.37 -5.59
N LEU A 172 -5.55 -15.31 -6.21
CA LEU A 172 -6.98 -15.18 -6.48
C LEU A 172 -7.72 -16.07 -5.47
N ILE A 173 -8.63 -15.46 -4.72
CA ILE A 173 -9.39 -16.02 -3.61
C ILE A 173 -10.87 -15.87 -3.93
#